data_AF-X1LC24-F1
#
_entry.id   AF-X1LC24-F1
#
_cell.length_a   1.000
_cell.length_b   1.000
_cell.length_c   1.000
_cell.angle_alpha   90.00
_cell.angle_beta   90.00
_cell.angle_gamma   90.00
#
_symmetry.space_group_name_H-M   'P 1'
#
loop_
_entity.id
_entity.type
_entity.pdbx_description
1 polymer ?
#
loop_
_entity_poly.entity_id
_entity_poly.type
_entity_poly.pdbx_seq_one_letter_code
_entity_poly.pdbx_strand_id
1 'polypeptide(L)'
;MGSRKATYYGKMVAEKLSKDLALAGLTIISGMARGIDTAAHKGALSVNSRTIAVLGCGIDHIYPPENRRLTQEIEESGAIISEFPLSTLPERQNFPRRNR
;
A
#
# COMPACT_ATOMS: atom_id res chain seq x y z
N MET A 1 4.56 6.02 -0.84
CA MET A 1 4.57 7.23 0.01
C MET A 1 3.92 8.38 -0.74
N GLY A 2 2.90 9.02 -0.14
CA GLY A 2 2.28 10.22 -0.69
C GLY A 2 1.06 10.68 0.11
N SER A 3 0.33 11.66 -0.41
CA SER A 3 -0.81 12.26 0.31
C SER A 3 -1.96 11.27 0.52
N ARG A 4 -2.49 11.26 1.76
CA ARG A 4 -3.71 10.50 2.12
C ARG A 4 -4.98 11.09 1.52
N LYS A 5 -4.97 12.40 1.26
CA LYS A 5 -6.04 13.15 0.59
C LYS A 5 -5.52 13.65 -0.76
N ALA A 6 -5.15 12.71 -1.63
CA ALA A 6 -4.70 13.03 -2.98
C ALA A 6 -5.86 13.48 -3.87
N THR A 7 -5.57 14.43 -4.76
CA THR A 7 -6.48 14.83 -5.84
C THR A 7 -6.71 13.65 -6.80
N TYR A 8 -7.78 13.73 -7.61
CA TYR A 8 -8.03 12.73 -8.64
C TYR A 8 -6.83 12.57 -9.58
N TYR A 9 -6.30 13.70 -10.07
CA TYR A 9 -5.09 13.72 -10.90
C TYR A 9 -3.89 13.05 -10.21
N GLY A 10 -3.63 13.38 -8.94
CA GLY A 10 -2.52 12.77 -8.19
C GLY A 10 -2.64 11.25 -8.06
N LYS A 11 -3.87 10.73 -7.87
CA LYS A 11 -4.12 9.28 -7.86
C LYS A 11 -3.86 8.65 -9.24
N MET A 12 -4.37 9.27 -10.31
CA MET A 12 -4.14 8.76 -11.68
C MET A 12 -2.65 8.69 -12.02
N VAL A 13 -1.88 9.73 -11.67
CA VAL A 13 -0.44 9.77 -11.91
C VAL A 13 0.28 8.68 -11.11
N ALA A 14 -0.06 8.51 -9.83
CA ALA A 14 0.55 7.48 -8.99
C ALA A 14 0.26 6.07 -9.50
N GLU A 15 -0.98 5.81 -9.94
CA GLU A 15 -1.39 4.54 -10.52
C GLU A 15 -0.66 4.26 -11.83
N LYS A 16 -0.63 5.24 -12.75
CA LYS A 16 0.09 5.12 -14.04
C LYS A 16 1.58 4.87 -13.82
N LEU A 17 2.23 5.67 -12.98
CA LEU A 17 3.66 5.52 -12.72
C LEU A 17 3.98 4.15 -12.13
N SER A 18 3.18 3.69 -11.17
CA SER A 18 3.38 2.39 -10.54
C SER A 18 3.15 1.24 -11.51
N LYS A 19 2.16 1.36 -12.41
CA LYS A 19 1.94 0.42 -13.51
C LYS A 19 3.15 0.35 -14.46
N ASP A 20 3.66 1.51 -14.89
CA ASP A 20 4.78 1.59 -15.82
C ASP A 20 6.05 0.96 -15.21
N LEU A 21 6.33 1.24 -13.93
CA LEU A 21 7.44 0.63 -13.20
C LEU A 21 7.26 -0.87 -12.99
N ALA A 22 6.03 -1.30 -12.69
CA ALA A 22 5.68 -2.71 -12.53
C ALA A 22 5.87 -3.50 -13.83
N LEU A 23 5.52 -2.93 -14.98
CA LEU A 23 5.77 -3.52 -16.30
C LEU A 23 7.27 -3.63 -16.62
N ALA A 24 8.08 -2.72 -16.10
CA ALA A 24 9.54 -2.80 -16.18
C ALA A 24 10.15 -3.85 -15.22
N GLY A 25 9.32 -4.62 -14.50
CA GLY A 25 9.76 -5.68 -13.60
C GLY A 25 10.08 -5.22 -12.18
N LEU A 26 9.81 -3.96 -11.83
CA LEU A 26 10.02 -3.47 -10.47
C LEU A 26 8.87 -3.86 -9.54
N THR A 27 9.21 -4.20 -8.30
CA THR A 27 8.22 -4.42 -7.24
C THR A 27 7.86 -3.09 -6.59
N ILE A 28 6.56 -2.80 -6.49
CA ILE A 28 6.08 -1.57 -5.85
C ILE A 28 5.94 -1.78 -4.35
N ILE A 29 6.60 -0.95 -3.55
CA ILE A 29 6.52 -0.97 -2.07
C ILE A 29 5.82 0.30 -1.60
N SER A 30 4.80 0.17 -0.75
CA SER A 30 4.09 1.32 -0.17
C SER A 30 3.38 0.99 1.13
N GLY A 31 2.78 1.99 1.79
CA GLY A 31 2.30 1.89 3.16
C GLY A 31 0.82 1.51 3.33
N MET A 32 0.14 1.00 2.30
CA MET A 32 -1.31 0.68 2.34
C MET A 32 -2.23 1.87 2.74
N ALA A 33 -1.73 3.11 2.83
CA ALA A 33 -2.56 4.23 3.24
C ALA A 33 -3.57 4.63 2.15
N ARG A 34 -4.61 5.38 2.52
CA ARG A 34 -5.51 6.04 1.54
C ARG A 34 -4.71 6.89 0.56
N GLY A 35 -5.28 7.14 -0.61
CA GLY A 35 -4.73 8.11 -1.57
C GLY A 35 -3.62 7.50 -2.42
N ILE A 36 -2.43 8.12 -2.39
CA ILE A 36 -1.31 7.73 -3.26
C ILE A 36 -0.87 6.29 -3.05
N ASP A 37 -0.81 5.81 -1.80
CA ASP A 37 -0.35 4.45 -1.52
C ASP A 37 -1.32 3.40 -2.09
N THR A 38 -2.63 3.55 -1.85
CA THR A 38 -3.68 2.73 -2.51
C THR A 38 -3.53 2.75 -4.04
N ALA A 39 -3.36 3.93 -4.65
CA ALA A 39 -3.26 4.06 -6.11
C ALA A 39 -2.01 3.37 -6.65
N ALA A 40 -0.88 3.44 -5.94
CA ALA A 40 0.35 2.80 -6.34
C ALA A 40 0.23 1.27 -6.37
N HIS A 41 -0.35 0.68 -5.32
CA HIS A 41 -0.60 -0.77 -5.27
C HIS A 41 -1.55 -1.22 -6.39
N LYS A 42 -2.64 -0.47 -6.63
CA LYS A 42 -3.56 -0.76 -7.73
C LYS A 42 -2.88 -0.73 -9.10
N GLY A 43 -2.00 0.24 -9.32
CA GLY A 43 -1.22 0.35 -10.55
C GLY A 43 -0.39 -0.92 -10.81
N ALA A 44 0.31 -1.42 -9.78
CA ALA A 44 1.09 -2.65 -9.87
C ALA A 44 0.23 -3.90 -10.13
N LEU A 45 -0.87 -4.03 -9.39
CA LEU A 45 -1.80 -5.17 -9.51
C LEU A 45 -2.51 -5.18 -10.87
N SER A 46 -2.78 -4.02 -11.46
CA SER A 46 -3.45 -3.91 -12.78
C SER A 46 -2.70 -4.61 -13.93
N VAL A 47 -1.42 -4.94 -13.72
CA VAL A 47 -0.56 -5.66 -14.67
C VAL A 47 -0.06 -6.99 -14.09
N ASN A 48 -0.76 -7.52 -13.08
CA ASN A 48 -0.43 -8.77 -12.39
C ASN A 48 1.03 -8.83 -11.88
N SER A 49 1.56 -7.68 -11.46
CA SER A 49 2.92 -7.58 -10.94
C SER A 49 2.93 -7.56 -9.42
N ARG A 50 4.11 -7.81 -8.85
CA ARG A 50 4.31 -7.91 -7.41
C ARG A 50 4.26 -6.55 -6.73
N THR A 51 3.57 -6.48 -5.59
CA THR A 51 3.60 -5.30 -4.71
C THR A 51 3.65 -5.69 -3.24
N ILE A 52 4.30 -4.87 -2.40
CA ILE A 52 4.51 -5.13 -0.98
C ILE A 52 3.94 -3.98 -0.16
N ALA A 53 3.06 -4.30 0.77
CA ALA A 53 2.44 -3.34 1.68
C ALA A 53 3.11 -3.38 3.06
N VAL A 54 3.54 -2.21 3.55
CA VAL A 54 4.10 -2.05 4.89
C VAL A 54 3.05 -1.45 5.82
N LEU A 55 2.70 -2.14 6.90
CA LEU A 55 1.67 -1.72 7.84
C LEU A 55 2.25 -0.92 9.00
N GLY A 56 1.44 0.03 9.50
CA GLY A 56 1.73 0.85 10.69
C GLY A 56 1.03 0.31 11.95
N CYS A 57 0.70 -0.98 11.96
CA CYS A 57 -0.11 -1.67 12.97
C CYS A 57 0.20 -3.17 12.89
N GLY A 58 -0.33 -3.95 13.83
CA GLY A 58 -0.23 -5.41 13.80
C GLY A 58 -0.75 -5.96 12.47
N ILE A 59 -0.16 -7.07 11.99
CA ILE A 59 -0.53 -7.67 10.70
C ILE A 59 -1.98 -8.19 10.67
N ASP A 60 -2.56 -8.44 11.85
CA ASP A 60 -3.96 -8.78 12.07
C ASP A 60 -4.93 -7.58 11.95
N HIS A 61 -4.42 -6.36 11.74
CA HIS A 61 -5.22 -5.15 11.55
C HIS A 61 -5.15 -4.62 10.12
N ILE A 62 -6.25 -4.75 9.38
CA ILE A 62 -6.40 -4.11 8.07
C ILE A 62 -6.78 -2.64 8.27
N TYR A 63 -5.82 -1.75 8.02
CA TYR A 63 -6.04 -0.31 8.06
C TYR A 63 -5.46 0.38 6.81
N PRO A 64 -6.25 1.20 6.11
CA PRO A 64 -7.63 1.58 6.42
C PRO A 64 -8.65 0.47 6.02
N PRO A 65 -9.83 0.35 6.69
CA PRO A 65 -10.76 -0.77 6.46
C PRO A 65 -11.25 -0.91 5.02
N GLU A 66 -11.39 0.19 4.28
CA GLU A 66 -11.80 0.15 2.87
C GLU A 66 -10.77 -0.50 1.94
N ASN A 67 -9.51 -0.63 2.36
CA ASN A 67 -8.47 -1.32 1.60
C ASN A 67 -8.49 -2.85 1.85
N ARG A 68 -9.52 -3.41 2.49
CA ARG A 68 -9.62 -4.86 2.74
C ARG A 68 -9.53 -5.70 1.47
N ARG A 69 -10.26 -5.32 0.42
CA ARG A 69 -10.18 -6.04 -0.86
C ARG A 69 -8.79 -5.91 -1.49
N LEU A 70 -8.21 -4.71 -1.45
CA LEU A 70 -6.86 -4.48 -1.96
C LEU A 70 -5.82 -5.31 -1.20
N THR A 71 -5.99 -5.47 0.11
CA THR A 71 -5.14 -6.33 0.96
C THR A 71 -5.15 -7.76 0.45
N GLN A 72 -6.33 -8.32 0.16
CA GLN A 72 -6.47 -9.66 -0.40
C GLN A 72 -5.79 -9.79 -1.77
N GLU A 73 -5.99 -8.82 -2.66
CA GLU A 73 -5.35 -8.81 -3.99
C GLU A 73 -3.80 -8.74 -3.88
N ILE A 74 -3.26 -8.07 -2.86
CA ILE A 74 -1.82 -8.01 -2.59
C ILE A 74 -1.29 -9.33 -2.03
N GLU A 75 -2.06 -10.02 -1.19
CA GLU A 75 -1.67 -11.33 -0.64
C GLU A 75 -1.51 -12.39 -1.74
N GLU A 76 -2.30 -12.31 -2.81
CA GLU A 76 -2.26 -13.26 -3.92
C GLU A 76 -0.99 -13.16 -4.79
N SER A 77 -0.38 -11.97 -4.88
CA SER A 77 0.69 -11.67 -5.84
C SER A 77 1.90 -10.95 -5.22
N GLY A 78 1.92 -10.82 -3.90
CA GLY A 78 2.79 -9.91 -3.18
C GLY A 78 3.01 -10.29 -1.72
N ALA A 79 3.13 -9.28 -0.87
CA ALA A 79 3.29 -9.50 0.56
C ALA A 79 2.74 -8.32 1.37
N ILE A 80 2.35 -8.61 2.60
CA ILE A 80 2.00 -7.62 3.61
C ILE A 80 2.92 -7.85 4.80
N ILE A 81 3.62 -6.79 5.22
CA ILE A 81 4.62 -6.87 6.28
C ILE A 81 4.31 -5.85 7.38
N SER A 82 4.65 -6.22 8.61
CA SER A 82 4.56 -5.34 9.76
C SER A 82 5.71 -5.62 10.73
N GLU A 83 6.25 -4.55 11.32
CA GLU A 83 7.21 -4.62 12.43
C GLU A 83 6.53 -4.55 13.81
N PHE A 84 5.20 -4.42 13.84
CA PHE A 84 4.45 -4.26 15.08
C PHE A 84 3.94 -5.62 15.58
N PRO A 85 3.91 -5.84 16.92
CA PRO A 85 3.28 -7.02 17.50
C PRO A 85 1.84 -7.19 17.03
N LEU A 86 1.37 -8.44 17.04
CA LEU A 86 -0.04 -8.75 16.85
C LEU A 86 -0.91 -7.87 17.76
N SER A 87 -2.07 -7.49 17.23
CA SER A 87 -3.07 -6.66 17.88
C SER A 87 -2.69 -5.20 18.14
N THR A 88 -1.51 -4.75 17.68
CA THR A 88 -1.14 -3.33 17.72
C THR A 88 -2.07 -2.50 16.84
N LEU A 89 -2.70 -1.48 17.42
CA LEU A 89 -3.65 -0.62 16.71
C LEU A 89 -2.96 0.36 15.73
N PRO A 90 -3.68 0.82 14.68
CA PRO A 90 -3.18 1.79 13.70
C PRO A 90 -3.15 3.23 14.24
N GLU A 91 -2.32 3.46 15.25
CA GLU A 91 -2.16 4.75 15.91
C GLU A 91 -1.35 5.74 15.06
N ARG A 92 -1.67 7.04 15.16
CA ARG A 92 -1.03 8.10 14.36
C ARG A 92 0.51 8.10 14.50
N GLN A 93 1.01 7.76 15.67
CA GLN A 93 2.44 7.70 16.00
C GLN A 93 3.20 6.54 15.33
N ASN A 94 2.49 5.50 14.91
CA ASN A 94 3.12 4.34 14.28
C ASN A 94 3.45 4.59 12.79
N PHE A 95 2.73 5.50 12.13
CA PHE A 95 2.93 5.73 10.69
C PHE A 95 4.29 6.37 10.35
N PRO A 96 4.82 7.38 11.10
CA PRO A 96 6.19 7.85 10.88
C PRO A 96 7.23 6.76 11.13
N ARG A 97 7.06 5.96 12.20
CA ARG A 97 8.00 4.87 12.57
C ARG A 97 8.14 3.81 11.49
N ARG A 98 7.06 3.51 10.77
CA ARG A 98 7.06 2.59 9.65
C ARG A 98 7.82 3.11 8.42
N ASN A 99 7.89 4.42 8.20
CA ASN A 99 8.42 4.99 6.96
C ASN A 99 9.96 5.10 6.92
N ARG A 100 10.66 4.30 7.73
CA ARG A 100 12.12 4.35 7.89
C ARG A 100 12.80 3.25 7.09
#